data_AF-A0A0D0CZG8-F1
#
_entry.id   AF-A0A0D0CZG8-F1
#
_cell.length_a   1.000
_cell.length_b   1.000
_cell.length_c   1.000
_cell.angle_alpha   90.00
_cell.angle_beta   90.00
_cell.angle_gamma   90.00
#
_symmetry.space_group_name_H-M   'P 1'
#
loop_
_entity.id
_entity.type
_entity.pdbx_description
1 polymer ?
#
loop_
_entity_poly.entity_id
_entity_poly.type
_entity_poly.pdbx_seq_one_letter_code
_entity_poly.pdbx_strand_id
1 'polypeptide(L)' 'MESFKHFIEGLLDHMQPFLAPNLVIVMDNCQIHKHQEIQKLIHEQGMLCEFLLPYLPDYNL' A
#
# COMPACT_ATOMS: atom_id res chain seq x y z
N MET A 1 -11.46 8.76 -4.91
CA MET A 1 -10.04 8.94 -4.52
C MET A 1 -9.93 9.20 -3.02
N GLU A 2 -10.73 10.12 -2.46
CA GLU A 2 -10.77 10.40 -1.01
C GLU A 2 -11.05 9.15 -0.15
N SER A 3 -11.98 8.29 -0.57
CA SER A 3 -12.29 7.05 0.17
C SER A 3 -11.12 6.07 0.29
N PHE A 4 -10.32 5.92 -0.77
CA PHE A 4 -9.16 5.02 -0.77
C PHE A 4 -8.00 5.60 0.05
N LYS A 5 -7.74 6.91 -0.08
CA LYS A 5 -6.73 7.58 0.74
C LYS A 5 -7.05 7.45 2.24
N HIS A 6 -8.30 7.68 2.62
CA HIS A 6 -8.73 7.56 4.02
C HIS A 6 -8.59 6.12 4.55
N PHE A 7 -8.90 5.12 3.70
CA PHE A 7 -8.64 3.73 4.02
C PHE A 7 -7.15 3.46 4.28
N ILE A 8 -6.26 3.97 3.40
CA ILE A 8 -4.82 3.81 3.59
C ILE A 8 -4.38 4.48 4.90
N GLU A 9 -4.80 5.72 5.17
CA GLU A 9 -4.47 6.41 6.43
C GLU A 9 -4.81 5.56 7.67
N GLY A 10 -6.03 4.99 7.72
CA GLY A 10 -6.41 4.10 8.82
C GLY A 10 -5.65 2.76 8.85
N LEU A 11 -5.27 2.22 7.69
CA LEU A 11 -4.41 1.03 7.63
C LEU A 11 -3.02 1.32 8.23
N LEU A 12 -2.45 2.48 7.93
CA LEU A 12 -1.10 2.86 8.37
C LEU A 12 -0.98 2.95 9.90
N ASP A 13 -2.07 3.28 10.61
CA ASP A 13 -2.12 3.27 12.08
C ASP A 13 -1.84 1.86 12.69
N HIS A 14 -1.98 0.81 11.89
CA HIS A 14 -1.75 -0.58 12.29
C HIS A 14 -0.43 -1.16 11.77
N MET A 15 0.37 -0.36 11.07
CA MET A 15 1.63 -0.77 10.48
C MET A 15 2.82 -0.25 11.31
N GLN A 16 4.00 -0.82 11.07
CA GLN A 16 5.20 -0.42 11.79
C GLN A 16 6.36 -0.17 10.81
N PRO A 17 7.17 0.87 11.05
CA PRO A 17 8.31 1.16 10.20
C PRO A 17 9.45 0.17 10.43
N PHE A 18 10.26 -0.02 9.39
CA PHE A 18 11.60 -0.61 9.33
C PHE A 18 11.93 -1.79 10.29
N LEU A 19 12.14 -2.99 9.74
CA LEU A 19 12.48 -4.25 10.45
C LEU A 19 11.42 -4.75 11.46
N ALA A 20 10.31 -4.06 11.59
CA ALA A 20 9.15 -4.48 12.38
C ALA A 20 8.13 -5.29 11.54
N PRO A 21 7.22 -6.05 12.18
CA PRO A 21 6.09 -6.68 11.50
C PRO A 21 5.23 -5.66 10.74
N ASN A 22 4.53 -6.08 9.68
CA ASN A 22 3.66 -5.23 8.85
C ASN A 22 4.41 -4.04 8.22
N LEU A 23 5.54 -4.32 7.55
CA LEU A 23 6.37 -3.31 6.90
C LEU A 23 6.02 -3.04 5.42
N VAL A 24 5.45 -4.05 4.76
CA VAL A 24 5.23 -4.05 3.31
C VAL A 24 3.74 -4.08 3.02
N ILE A 25 3.28 -3.10 2.25
CA ILE A 25 1.94 -3.09 1.66
C ILE A 25 2.07 -3.67 0.26
N VAL A 26 1.33 -4.75 -0.01
CA VAL A 26 1.24 -5.33 -1.34
C VAL A 26 -0.10 -4.92 -1.96
N MET A 27 -0.06 -4.28 -3.12
CA MET A 27 -1.25 -3.85 -3.85
C MET A 27 -1.35 -4.51 -5.22
N ASP A 28 -2.57 -4.74 -5.69
CA ASP A 28 -2.78 -5.13 -7.08
C ASP A 28 -2.48 -3.97 -8.05
N ASN A 29 -2.51 -4.25 -9.35
CA ASN A 29 -2.19 -3.28 -10.39
C ASN A 29 -3.30 -2.25 -10.70
N CYS A 30 -4.34 -2.14 -9.87
CA CYS A 30 -5.44 -1.20 -10.10
C CYS A 30 -4.93 0.24 -10.21
N GLN A 31 -5.50 1.02 -11.14
CA GLN A 31 -5.02 2.37 -11.45
C GLN A 31 -5.04 3.30 -10.22
N ILE A 32 -6.04 3.14 -9.35
CA ILE A 32 -6.17 3.96 -8.13
C ILE A 32 -5.06 3.72 -7.11
N HIS A 33 -4.41 2.55 -7.11
CA HIS A 33 -3.31 2.21 -6.20
C HIS A 33 -1.98 2.86 -6.64
N LYS A 34 -1.86 3.20 -7.92
CA LYS A 34 -0.65 3.79 -8.49
C LYS A 34 -0.56 5.30 -8.32
N HIS A 35 -1.51 5.91 -7.59
CA HIS A 35 -1.49 7.35 -7.33
C HIS A 35 -0.26 7.74 -6.52
N GLN A 36 0.50 8.74 -7.00
CA GLN A 36 1.77 9.14 -6.39
C GLN A 36 1.63 9.60 -4.94
N GLU A 37 0.53 10.26 -4.60
CA GLU A 37 0.28 10.73 -3.23
C GLU A 37 0.17 9.58 -2.23
N ILE A 38 -0.38 8.43 -2.64
CA ILE A 38 -0.51 7.25 -1.77
C ILE A 38 0.86 6.64 -1.51
N GLN A 39 1.68 6.47 -2.56
CA GLN A 39 3.04 5.95 -2.42
C GLN A 39 3.89 6.86 -1.53
N LYS A 40 3.76 8.19 -1.72
CA LYS A 40 4.45 9.17 -0.90
C LYS A 40 4.05 9.07 0.58
N LEU A 41 2.76 8.97 0.87
CA LEU A 41 2.25 8.82 2.24
C LEU A 41 2.84 7.57 2.94
N ILE A 42 2.88 6.43 2.23
CA ILE A 42 3.42 5.17 2.76
C ILE A 42 4.93 5.29 3.02
N HIS A 43 5.69 5.85 2.06
CA HIS A 43 7.14 5.98 2.18
C HIS A 43 7.56 6.98 3.26
N GLU A 44 6.84 8.10 3.43
CA GLU A 44 7.12 9.10 4.48
C GLU A 44 6.98 8.53 5.89
N GLN A 45 6.16 7.49 6.06
CA GLN A 45 6.01 6.78 7.32
C GLN A 45 6.97 5.58 7.48
N GLY A 46 7.90 5.39 6.55
CA GLY A 46 8.96 4.37 6.65
C GLY A 46 8.54 2.95 6.25
N MET A 47 7.43 2.82 5.51
CA MET A 47 6.93 1.55 4.98
C MET A 47 7.22 1.40 3.49
N LEU A 48 7.14 0.16 3.01
CA LEU A 48 7.37 -0.19 1.60
C LEU A 48 6.03 -0.47 0.90
N CYS A 49 5.95 -0.05 -0.36
CA CYS A 49 4.80 -0.27 -1.22
C CYS A 49 5.24 -1.11 -2.44
N GLU A 50 4.75 -2.34 -2.54
CA GLU A 50 5.02 -3.25 -3.65
C GLU A 50 3.75 -3.53 -4.45
N PHE A 51 3.89 -3.65 -5.77
CA PHE A 51 2.77 -3.99 -6.66
C PHE A 51 2.91 -5.42 -7.16
N LEU A 52 1.81 -6.16 -7.19
CA LEU A 52 1.78 -7.50 -7.79
C LEU A 52 2.23 -7.45 -9.26
N LEU A 53 2.81 -8.55 -9.76
CA LEU A 53 3.10 -8.67 -11.18
C LEU A 53 1.77 -8.64 -11.99
N PRO A 54 1.77 -8.03 -13.19
CA PRO A 54 0.57 -8.01 -14.02
C PRO A 54 0.14 -9.44 -14.38
N TYR A 55 -1.17 -9.72 -14.25
CA TYR A 55 -1.82 -11.00 -14.55
C TYR A 55 -1.46 -12.20 -13.66
N LEU A 56 -1.25 -11.96 -12.36
CA LEU A 56 -1.30 -12.99 -11.31
C LEU A 56 -2.62 -12.90 -10.50
N PRO A 57 -3.80 -13.16 -11.11
CA PRO A 57 -5.09 -13.03 -10.43
C PRO A 57 -5.24 -13.99 -9.25
N ASP A 58 -4.52 -15.11 -9.25
CA ASP A 58 -4.58 -16.14 -8.22
C ASP A 58 -4.06 -15.70 -6.84
N TYR A 59 -3.44 -14.51 -6.74
CA TYR A 59 -2.91 -13.94 -5.50
C TYR A 59 -3.80 -12.84 -4.88
N ASN A 60 -4.90 -12.47 -5.54
CA ASN A 60 -5.94 -11.61 -4.98
C ASN A 60 -7.02 -12.52 -4.34
N LEU A 61 -6.77 -13.01 -3.12
CA LEU A 61 -7.79 -13.74 -2.32
C LEU A 61 -8.83 -12.78 -1.73
#